data_AF-A0A7C6HJN5-F1
#
_entry.id   AF-A0A7C6HJN5-F1
#
_cell.length_a   1.000
_cell.length_b   1.000
_cell.length_c   1.000
_cell.angle_alpha   90.00
_cell.angle_beta   90.00
_cell.angle_gamma   90.00
#
_symmetry.space_group_name_H-M   'P 1'
#
loop_
_entity.id
_entity.type
_entity.pdbx_description
1 polymer ?
#
loop_
_entity_poly.entity_id
_entity_poly.type
_entity_poly.pdbx_seq_one_letter_code
_entity_poly.pdbx_strand_id
1 'polypeptide(L)'
;MKRKLICLILVTILLCSLFSMNVMGKTVLFSNEDGVTIFYEDFEDYEMPADLINNLMGYWRFEDDSALGSAHNDFNIIETEDGTQALYAHWIHGRLMKSDTDLIVKSPFVLGGRIMAQGDTATYHGTFIWIRSSKTPLVSQNGRLLNEYEEDIDKEVGGTGLALELYSNKIDVIIREWSEETEDGLFSNRTPIDLPEGVDLTNNFVDFLVEDDGNVIKVTFDNTLLCTIEYSEPKEGYYSKAVVKDAEGNVLNESEVATLCADDEAAIAFANRAGI
;
A
#
# COMPACT_ATOMS: atom_id res chain seq x y z
N MET A 1 -10.19 36.27 -0.15
CA MET A 1 -9.38 35.04 -0.36
C MET A 1 -9.29 34.14 0.86
N LYS A 2 -8.86 34.62 2.05
CA LYS A 2 -8.67 33.76 3.25
C LYS A 2 -9.91 32.95 3.71
N ARG A 3 -11.13 33.48 3.60
CA ARG A 3 -12.36 32.76 4.02
C ARG A 3 -12.77 31.60 3.09
N LYS A 4 -12.45 31.64 1.80
CA LYS A 4 -12.78 30.56 0.86
C LYS A 4 -11.83 29.36 1.00
N LEU A 5 -10.54 29.63 1.25
CA LEU A 5 -9.54 28.59 1.47
C LEU A 5 -9.78 27.84 2.79
N ILE A 6 -10.17 28.55 3.85
CA ILE A 6 -10.51 27.95 5.15
C ILE A 6 -11.78 27.09 5.05
N CYS A 7 -12.80 27.52 4.29
CA CYS A 7 -13.98 26.69 4.05
C CYS A 7 -13.69 25.43 3.22
N LEU A 8 -12.78 25.50 2.23
CA LEU A 8 -12.43 24.33 1.42
C LEU A 8 -11.71 23.27 2.26
N ILE A 9 -10.70 23.68 3.05
CA ILE A 9 -9.96 22.78 3.95
C ILE A 9 -10.87 22.16 5.01
N LEU A 10 -11.78 22.95 5.60
CA LEU A 10 -12.75 22.44 6.57
C LEU A 10 -13.75 21.46 5.95
N VAL A 11 -14.16 21.66 4.69
CA VAL A 11 -15.07 20.74 4.00
C VAL A 11 -14.38 19.42 3.63
N THR A 12 -13.12 19.46 3.19
CA THR A 12 -12.31 18.26 2.88
C THR A 12 -12.02 17.43 4.15
N ILE A 13 -11.61 18.06 5.26
CA ILE A 13 -11.40 17.35 6.53
C ILE A 13 -12.72 16.76 7.06
N LEU A 14 -13.84 17.49 6.91
CA LEU A 14 -15.15 17.01 7.33
C LEU A 14 -15.60 15.81 6.48
N LEU A 15 -15.36 15.83 5.16
CA LEU A 15 -15.64 14.71 4.24
C LEU A 15 -14.81 13.47 4.63
N CYS A 16 -13.49 13.58 4.84
CA CYS A 16 -12.67 12.45 5.30
C CYS A 16 -13.15 11.89 6.65
N SER A 17 -13.57 12.75 7.58
CA SER A 17 -14.12 12.34 8.89
C SER A 17 -15.55 11.78 8.84
N LEU A 18 -16.34 12.14 7.83
CA LEU A 18 -17.70 11.63 7.61
C LEU A 18 -17.68 10.29 6.84
N PHE A 19 -16.68 10.08 5.97
CA PHE A 19 -16.43 8.81 5.29
C PHE A 19 -15.93 7.72 6.26
N SER A 20 -15.09 8.07 7.24
CA SER A 20 -14.65 7.16 8.30
C SER A 20 -15.77 6.71 9.27
N MET A 21 -16.98 7.28 9.20
CA MET A 21 -18.10 6.91 10.05
C MET A 21 -19.25 6.17 9.34
N ASN A 22 -19.21 5.95 8.01
CA ASN A 22 -20.35 5.34 7.29
C ASN A 22 -20.00 4.43 6.10
N VAL A 23 -18.73 4.15 5.78
CA VAL A 23 -18.40 3.22 4.68
C VAL A 23 -18.19 1.82 5.25
N MET A 24 -19.28 1.18 5.65
CA MET A 24 -19.32 -0.25 5.99
C MET A 24 -20.28 -0.98 5.03
N GLY A 25 -20.26 -0.58 3.76
CA GLY A 25 -21.08 -1.20 2.74
C GLY A 25 -21.24 -0.31 1.53
N LYS A 26 -20.81 -0.84 0.39
CA LYS A 26 -20.95 -0.37 -0.98
C LYS A 26 -19.97 0.69 -1.46
N THR A 27 -19.46 0.33 -2.65
CA THR A 27 -18.95 1.21 -3.70
C THR A 27 -17.46 1.45 -3.60
N VAL A 28 -16.73 0.93 -4.59
CA VAL A 28 -15.45 1.53 -5.01
C VAL A 28 -15.74 2.98 -5.39
N LEU A 29 -15.52 3.90 -4.45
CA LEU A 29 -15.76 5.32 -4.65
C LEU A 29 -14.56 5.96 -5.32
N PHE A 30 -14.46 5.79 -6.64
CA PHE A 30 -13.65 6.72 -7.44
C PHE A 30 -14.37 8.07 -7.52
N SER A 31 -14.25 8.88 -6.48
CA SER A 31 -14.57 10.30 -6.58
C SER A 31 -13.31 11.04 -7.01
N ASN A 32 -13.14 11.26 -8.32
CA ASN A 32 -12.21 12.28 -8.79
C ASN A 32 -12.85 13.69 -8.73
N GLU A 33 -14.02 13.84 -8.10
CA GLU A 33 -14.56 15.15 -7.75
C GLU A 33 -13.74 15.72 -6.59
N ASP A 34 -13.14 16.88 -6.83
CA ASP A 34 -12.26 17.65 -5.93
C ASP A 34 -10.81 17.17 -5.74
N GLY A 35 -10.34 16.16 -6.50
CA GLY A 35 -8.91 15.83 -6.60
C GLY A 35 -8.34 14.96 -5.47
N VAL A 36 -9.20 14.17 -4.81
CA VAL A 36 -8.85 13.22 -3.75
C VAL A 36 -9.05 11.80 -4.28
N THR A 37 -8.04 10.93 -4.23
CA THR A 37 -8.18 9.53 -4.70
C THR A 37 -8.65 8.66 -3.54
N ILE A 38 -9.85 8.10 -3.61
CA ILE A 38 -10.35 7.12 -2.62
C ILE A 38 -10.44 5.75 -3.31
N PHE A 39 -9.74 4.76 -2.77
CA PHE A 39 -9.90 3.36 -3.15
C PHE A 39 -10.31 2.57 -1.91
N TYR A 40 -11.54 2.08 -1.91
CA TYR A 40 -12.04 1.14 -0.93
C TYR A 40 -12.64 -0.03 -1.70
N GLU A 41 -12.12 -1.23 -1.50
CA GLU A 41 -12.62 -2.43 -2.18
C GLU A 41 -13.19 -3.41 -1.16
N ASP A 42 -14.45 -3.77 -1.39
CA ASP A 42 -15.15 -4.84 -0.70
C ASP A 42 -15.47 -5.92 -1.74
N PHE A 43 -14.76 -7.03 -1.66
CA PHE A 43 -14.82 -8.09 -2.67
C PHE A 43 -16.12 -8.92 -2.59
N GLU A 44 -16.95 -8.71 -1.56
CA GLU A 44 -18.22 -9.43 -1.35
C GLU A 44 -19.35 -9.01 -2.31
N ASP A 45 -19.19 -7.88 -3.00
CA ASP A 45 -20.27 -7.26 -3.79
C ASP A 45 -20.42 -7.81 -5.23
N TYR A 46 -19.58 -8.77 -5.66
CA TYR A 46 -19.57 -9.25 -7.05
C TYR A 46 -20.24 -10.62 -7.22
N GLU A 47 -21.30 -10.66 -8.04
CA GLU A 47 -22.01 -11.93 -8.37
C GLU A 47 -21.12 -12.92 -9.14
N MET A 48 -20.12 -12.44 -9.90
CA MET A 48 -19.21 -13.27 -10.68
C MET A 48 -17.74 -12.83 -10.50
N PRO A 49 -16.80 -13.76 -10.22
CA PRO A 49 -15.37 -13.49 -10.12
C PRO A 49 -14.77 -12.73 -11.32
N ALA A 50 -15.27 -13.01 -12.52
CA ALA A 50 -14.79 -12.36 -13.75
C ALA A 50 -15.11 -10.85 -13.78
N ASP A 51 -16.21 -10.41 -13.18
CA ASP A 51 -16.60 -9.00 -13.18
C ASP A 51 -15.73 -8.19 -12.21
N LEU A 52 -15.37 -8.78 -11.07
CA LEU A 52 -14.40 -8.22 -10.13
C LEU A 52 -13.02 -8.08 -10.78
N ILE A 53 -12.52 -9.13 -11.43
CA ILE A 53 -11.22 -9.08 -12.13
C ILE A 53 -11.24 -8.00 -13.22
N ASN A 54 -12.29 -7.93 -14.03
CA ASN A 54 -12.40 -6.90 -15.07
C ASN A 54 -12.45 -5.47 -14.49
N ASN A 55 -13.10 -5.27 -13.33
CA ASN A 55 -13.13 -3.99 -12.65
C ASN A 55 -11.76 -3.62 -12.08
N LEU A 56 -11.12 -4.55 -11.36
CA LEU A 56 -9.76 -4.38 -10.84
C LEU A 56 -8.78 -4.03 -11.97
N MET A 57 -8.83 -4.75 -13.09
CA MET A 57 -7.96 -4.49 -14.25
C MET A 57 -8.22 -3.15 -14.95
N GLY A 58 -9.30 -2.44 -14.63
CA GLY A 58 -9.52 -1.06 -15.06
C GLY A 58 -8.62 -0.05 -14.35
N TYR A 59 -8.07 -0.40 -13.18
CA TYR A 59 -7.30 0.51 -12.31
C TYR A 59 -5.95 -0.06 -11.89
N TRP A 60 -5.79 -1.36 -12.02
CA TRP A 60 -4.61 -2.11 -11.64
C TRP A 60 -4.00 -2.77 -12.87
N ARG A 61 -2.67 -2.81 -12.90
CA ARG A 61 -1.90 -3.58 -13.88
C ARG A 61 -1.08 -4.63 -13.15
N PHE A 62 -1.05 -5.81 -13.72
CA PHE A 62 -0.03 -6.79 -13.37
C PHE A 62 1.23 -6.49 -14.18
N GLU A 63 2.38 -6.63 -13.56
CA GLU A 63 3.66 -6.47 -14.26
C GLU A 63 3.86 -7.53 -15.35
N ASP A 64 3.21 -8.70 -15.20
CA ASP A 64 3.15 -9.77 -16.20
C ASP A 64 1.68 -10.13 -16.47
N ASP A 65 1.14 -9.66 -17.60
CA ASP A 65 -0.24 -9.93 -18.04
C ASP A 65 -0.54 -11.43 -18.18
N SER A 66 0.48 -12.29 -18.30
CA SER A 66 0.31 -13.75 -18.35
C SER A 66 0.04 -14.38 -16.98
N ALA A 67 0.16 -13.62 -15.89
CA ALA A 67 -0.25 -14.02 -14.54
C ALA A 67 -1.78 -14.18 -14.41
N LEU A 68 -2.55 -13.63 -15.35
CA LEU A 68 -3.99 -13.84 -15.45
C LEU A 68 -4.28 -15.05 -16.36
N GLY A 69 -4.30 -16.29 -15.81
CA GLY A 69 -4.55 -17.46 -16.64
C GLY A 69 -4.66 -18.81 -15.94
N SER A 70 -5.44 -19.71 -16.54
CA SER A 70 -6.03 -20.95 -15.98
C SER A 70 -5.08 -22.09 -15.57
N ALA A 71 -3.80 -21.82 -15.34
CA ALA A 71 -2.81 -22.83 -14.95
C ALA A 71 -1.91 -22.43 -13.79
N HIS A 72 -1.89 -21.14 -13.40
CA HIS A 72 -1.13 -20.63 -12.27
C HIS A 72 -2.11 -19.84 -11.40
N ASN A 73 -2.36 -20.31 -10.18
CA ASN A 73 -3.36 -19.77 -9.26
C ASN A 73 -2.89 -18.43 -8.64
N ASP A 74 -2.42 -17.51 -9.47
CA ASP A 74 -1.60 -16.36 -9.05
C ASP A 74 -2.46 -15.22 -8.50
N PHE A 75 -3.54 -14.85 -9.21
CA PHE A 75 -4.61 -14.01 -8.68
C PHE A 75 -5.98 -14.64 -8.98
N ASN A 76 -6.78 -14.88 -7.95
CA ASN A 76 -8.13 -15.43 -8.11
C ASN A 76 -9.07 -14.87 -7.05
N ILE A 77 -10.37 -14.91 -7.33
CA ILE A 77 -11.37 -14.71 -6.28
C ILE A 77 -11.64 -16.06 -5.64
N ILE A 78 -11.41 -16.14 -4.33
CA ILE A 78 -11.74 -17.31 -3.53
C ILE A 78 -12.94 -16.99 -2.65
N GLU A 79 -13.71 -18.03 -2.35
CA GLU A 79 -14.70 -18.00 -1.27
C GLU A 79 -14.07 -18.68 -0.05
N THR A 80 -14.05 -18.00 1.08
CA THR A 80 -13.53 -18.54 2.34
C THR A 80 -14.56 -19.40 3.07
N GLU A 81 -14.13 -20.11 4.11
CA GLU A 81 -14.98 -21.07 4.83
C GLU A 81 -16.25 -20.44 5.44
N ASP A 82 -16.21 -19.13 5.72
CA ASP A 82 -17.33 -18.34 6.23
C ASP A 82 -18.23 -17.75 5.13
N GLY A 83 -17.92 -18.00 3.85
CA GLY A 83 -18.67 -17.51 2.69
C GLY A 83 -18.25 -16.13 2.18
N THR A 84 -17.22 -15.52 2.78
CA THR A 84 -16.66 -14.23 2.32
C THR A 84 -15.92 -14.43 0.99
N GLN A 85 -16.07 -13.49 0.05
CA GLN A 85 -15.25 -13.46 -1.17
C GLN A 85 -14.00 -12.61 -0.95
N ALA A 86 -12.87 -13.02 -1.52
CA ALA A 86 -11.61 -12.28 -1.41
C ALA A 86 -10.73 -12.42 -2.65
N LEU A 87 -9.99 -11.35 -2.95
CA LEU A 87 -8.87 -11.43 -3.88
C LEU A 87 -7.71 -12.19 -3.22
N TYR A 88 -7.48 -13.41 -3.69
CA TYR A 88 -6.32 -14.21 -3.34
C TYR A 88 -5.17 -13.88 -4.28
N ALA A 89 -4.02 -13.53 -3.70
CA ALA A 89 -2.76 -13.35 -4.39
C ALA A 89 -1.76 -14.42 -3.91
N HIS A 90 -1.36 -15.34 -4.78
CA HIS A 90 -0.30 -16.31 -4.47
C HIS A 90 1.09 -15.67 -4.57
N TRP A 91 2.15 -16.38 -4.17
CA TRP A 91 3.49 -15.96 -4.58
C TRP A 91 3.59 -15.97 -6.10
N ILE A 92 3.79 -14.78 -6.65
CA ILE A 92 3.77 -14.51 -8.08
C ILE A 92 5.18 -14.29 -8.63
N HIS A 93 6.20 -15.00 -8.13
CA HIS A 93 7.58 -14.92 -8.64
C HIS A 93 8.12 -13.48 -8.76
N GLY A 94 7.86 -12.65 -7.75
CA GLY A 94 8.31 -11.25 -7.75
C GLY A 94 7.45 -10.27 -8.56
N ARG A 95 6.31 -10.68 -9.10
CA ARG A 95 5.38 -9.79 -9.82
C ARG A 95 4.59 -8.90 -8.86
N LEU A 96 3.98 -7.86 -9.42
CA LEU A 96 3.20 -6.86 -8.68
C LEU A 96 1.81 -6.64 -9.26
N MET A 97 0.83 -6.36 -8.41
CA MET A 97 -0.38 -5.62 -8.79
C MET A 97 -0.17 -4.13 -8.49
N LYS A 98 0.05 -3.32 -9.53
CA LYS A 98 0.35 -1.89 -9.43
C LYS A 98 -0.82 -1.03 -9.85
N SER A 99 -1.00 0.13 -9.23
CA SER A 99 -1.91 1.17 -9.74
C SER A 99 -1.51 1.55 -11.18
N ASP A 100 -2.46 1.49 -12.10
CA ASP A 100 -2.26 1.93 -13.49
C ASP A 100 -1.96 3.45 -13.54
N THR A 101 -1.34 3.91 -14.62
CA THR A 101 -1.27 5.31 -15.06
C THR A 101 -2.60 6.07 -14.99
N ASP A 102 -3.74 5.38 -15.16
CA ASP A 102 -5.07 5.97 -15.00
C ASP A 102 -5.49 6.11 -13.52
N LEU A 103 -4.91 5.31 -12.62
CA LEU A 103 -5.07 5.48 -11.17
C LEU A 103 -4.02 6.48 -10.65
N ILE A 104 -4.40 7.75 -10.69
CA ILE A 104 -3.56 8.84 -10.19
C ILE A 104 -3.58 8.81 -8.65
N VAL A 105 -2.49 8.37 -8.03
CA VAL A 105 -2.28 8.48 -6.58
C VAL A 105 -1.77 9.88 -6.28
N LYS A 106 -2.67 10.78 -5.91
CA LYS A 106 -2.37 12.16 -5.49
C LYS A 106 -2.81 12.34 -4.06
N SER A 107 -2.04 13.10 -3.29
CA SER A 107 -2.51 13.51 -1.98
C SER A 107 -3.58 14.60 -2.10
N PRO A 108 -4.65 14.54 -1.27
CA PRO A 108 -4.90 13.48 -0.30
C PRO A 108 -5.45 12.21 -0.96
N PHE A 109 -5.11 11.04 -0.43
CA PHE A 109 -5.70 9.76 -0.84
C PHE A 109 -6.11 8.90 0.35
N VAL A 110 -7.04 7.98 0.11
CA VAL A 110 -7.47 6.97 1.08
C VAL A 110 -7.45 5.60 0.40
N LEU A 111 -6.83 4.62 1.04
CA LEU A 111 -6.77 3.23 0.62
C LEU A 111 -7.31 2.36 1.76
N GLY A 112 -8.34 1.54 1.54
CA GLY A 112 -8.84 0.64 2.57
C GLY A 112 -9.55 -0.60 2.02
N GLY A 113 -9.86 -1.53 2.92
CA GLY A 113 -10.55 -2.77 2.59
C GLY A 113 -10.35 -3.83 3.67
N ARG A 114 -10.62 -5.09 3.34
CA ARG A 114 -10.37 -6.24 4.19
C ARG A 114 -9.19 -7.05 3.67
N ILE A 115 -8.26 -7.44 4.53
CA ILE A 115 -7.08 -8.20 4.14
C ILE A 115 -6.81 -9.38 5.06
N MET A 116 -6.44 -10.50 4.45
CA MET A 116 -5.84 -11.65 5.12
C MET A 116 -4.44 -11.81 4.53
N ALA A 117 -3.43 -11.86 5.38
CA ALA A 117 -2.02 -11.99 4.99
C ALA A 117 -1.45 -13.25 5.61
N GLN A 118 -1.29 -14.28 4.79
CA GLN A 118 -0.51 -15.45 5.16
C GLN A 118 0.97 -15.10 4.95
N GLY A 119 1.80 -15.39 5.95
CA GLY A 119 3.26 -15.38 5.79
C GLY A 119 3.74 -16.79 5.49
N ASP A 120 4.84 -16.95 4.75
CA ASP A 120 5.48 -18.27 4.66
C ASP A 120 5.96 -18.70 6.05
N THR A 121 5.47 -19.86 6.51
CA THR A 121 5.84 -20.47 7.81
C THR A 121 7.35 -20.74 7.95
N ALA A 122 8.09 -20.83 6.85
CA ALA A 122 9.54 -21.10 6.84
C ALA A 122 10.40 -19.82 6.81
N THR A 123 9.96 -18.75 6.14
CA THR A 123 10.78 -17.55 5.89
C THR A 123 10.23 -16.26 6.48
N TYR A 124 9.01 -16.25 7.04
CA TYR A 124 8.33 -15.08 7.59
C TYR A 124 8.13 -13.92 6.59
N HIS A 125 8.22 -14.18 5.28
CA HIS A 125 7.94 -13.16 4.27
C HIS A 125 6.42 -12.98 4.10
N GLY A 126 5.97 -11.73 4.19
CA GLY A 126 4.56 -11.37 4.27
C GLY A 126 3.91 -10.92 2.97
N THR A 127 2.67 -10.44 3.10
CA THR A 127 1.97 -9.63 2.09
C THR A 127 2.42 -8.18 2.22
N PHE A 128 2.63 -7.48 1.10
CA PHE A 128 3.11 -6.11 1.08
C PHE A 128 2.07 -5.16 0.51
N ILE A 129 1.86 -4.03 1.19
CA ILE A 129 1.16 -2.86 0.67
C ILE A 129 2.17 -1.74 0.47
N TRP A 130 2.38 -1.32 -0.77
CA TRP A 130 3.29 -0.24 -1.14
C TRP A 130 2.52 1.06 -1.30
N ILE A 131 3.06 2.10 -0.69
CA ILE A 131 2.46 3.42 -0.58
C ILE A 131 3.48 4.44 -1.07
N ARG A 132 3.06 5.30 -2.01
CA ARG A 132 3.93 6.28 -2.68
C ARG A 132 5.20 5.64 -3.25
N SER A 133 5.07 4.42 -3.80
CA SER A 133 6.09 3.82 -4.66
C SER A 133 6.17 4.61 -5.97
N SER A 134 7.24 4.44 -6.75
CA SER A 134 7.37 5.10 -8.04
C SER A 134 6.40 4.51 -9.07
N LYS A 135 6.14 5.21 -10.18
CA LYS A 135 5.55 4.61 -11.39
C LYS A 135 6.66 4.07 -12.28
N THR A 136 7.73 4.83 -12.37
CA THR A 136 8.91 4.57 -13.18
C THR A 136 10.01 3.92 -12.32
N PRO A 137 10.61 2.79 -12.72
CA PRO A 137 11.73 2.19 -11.99
C PRO A 137 12.86 3.20 -11.76
N LEU A 138 13.44 3.18 -10.56
CA LEU A 138 14.65 3.96 -10.28
C LEU A 138 15.84 3.40 -11.08
N VAL A 139 16.89 4.21 -11.20
CA VAL A 139 18.17 3.76 -11.74
C VAL A 139 19.19 3.77 -10.61
N SER A 140 19.80 2.62 -10.35
CA SER A 140 20.86 2.47 -9.35
C SER A 140 22.09 3.28 -9.72
N GLN A 141 23.00 3.44 -8.76
CA GLN A 141 24.29 4.09 -9.00
C GLN A 141 25.08 3.46 -10.14
N ASN A 142 24.94 2.14 -10.31
CA ASN A 142 25.62 1.37 -11.34
C ASN A 142 24.86 1.34 -12.68
N GLY A 143 23.78 2.13 -12.81
CA GLY A 143 22.98 2.21 -14.03
C GLY A 143 22.02 1.03 -14.22
N ARG A 144 21.77 0.23 -13.19
CA ARG A 144 20.78 -0.86 -13.23
C ARG A 144 19.40 -0.27 -13.00
N LEU A 145 18.40 -0.80 -13.70
CA LEU A 145 17.01 -0.49 -13.35
C LEU A 145 16.70 -1.18 -12.03
N LEU A 146 16.39 -0.36 -11.03
CA LEU A 146 15.84 -0.78 -9.75
C LEU A 146 14.35 -0.89 -9.97
N ASN A 147 13.94 -2.07 -10.41
CA ASN A 147 12.53 -2.41 -10.39
C ASN A 147 12.06 -2.35 -8.95
N GLU A 148 10.80 -1.98 -8.76
CA GLU A 148 10.23 -1.91 -7.42
C GLU A 148 10.07 -3.30 -6.80
N TYR A 149 10.44 -4.39 -7.48
CA TYR A 149 10.28 -5.76 -7.01
C TYR A 149 11.46 -6.66 -7.43
N GLU A 150 11.64 -7.71 -6.63
CA GLU A 150 12.74 -8.68 -6.65
C GLU A 150 12.97 -9.23 -8.07
N GLU A 151 14.05 -8.78 -8.73
CA GLU A 151 14.68 -9.62 -9.75
C GLU A 151 15.26 -10.83 -8.99
N ASP A 152 15.06 -12.07 -9.48
CA ASP A 152 15.44 -13.37 -8.87
C ASP A 152 16.86 -13.50 -8.27
N ILE A 153 17.68 -12.44 -8.37
CA ILE A 153 19.10 -12.39 -8.07
C ILE A 153 19.44 -11.48 -6.87
N ASP A 154 18.63 -10.48 -6.53
CA ASP A 154 18.95 -9.51 -5.46
C ASP A 154 17.81 -9.37 -4.43
N LYS A 155 18.15 -9.61 -3.16
CA LYS A 155 17.23 -9.94 -2.05
C LYS A 155 16.38 -8.77 -1.52
N GLU A 156 16.33 -7.64 -2.22
CA GLU A 156 15.60 -6.46 -1.79
C GLU A 156 14.33 -6.23 -2.62
N VAL A 157 13.22 -6.02 -1.93
CA VAL A 157 11.92 -5.65 -2.53
C VAL A 157 11.79 -4.13 -2.46
N GLY A 158 11.34 -3.47 -3.51
CA GLY A 158 11.08 -2.02 -3.55
C GLY A 158 12.27 -1.18 -3.97
N GLY A 159 12.08 -0.16 -4.81
CA GLY A 159 13.09 0.90 -4.99
C GLY A 159 12.77 2.17 -4.18
N THR A 160 11.48 2.41 -3.96
CA THR A 160 10.93 3.69 -3.51
C THR A 160 9.73 3.50 -2.59
N GLY A 161 9.34 4.58 -1.93
CA GLY A 161 8.12 4.61 -1.14
C GLY A 161 8.25 4.04 0.26
N LEU A 162 7.08 3.73 0.80
CA LEU A 162 6.87 3.02 2.03
C LEU A 162 6.24 1.66 1.71
N ALA A 163 6.65 0.61 2.41
CA ALA A 163 5.93 -0.66 2.41
C ALA A 163 5.40 -1.00 3.79
N LEU A 164 4.20 -1.58 3.83
CA LEU A 164 3.67 -2.29 4.99
C LEU A 164 3.82 -3.78 4.70
N GLU A 165 4.78 -4.45 5.36
CA GLU A 165 4.88 -5.91 5.31
C GLU A 165 4.02 -6.51 6.41
N LEU A 166 3.04 -7.33 6.02
CA LEU A 166 2.00 -7.87 6.86
C LEU A 166 2.25 -9.34 7.14
N TYR A 167 2.34 -9.74 8.41
CA TYR A 167 2.58 -11.12 8.77
C TYR A 167 2.12 -11.45 10.19
N SER A 168 1.20 -12.42 10.30
CA SER A 168 0.60 -12.86 11.57
C SER A 168 -0.01 -11.69 12.36
N ASN A 169 0.48 -11.42 13.57
CA ASN A 169 -0.05 -10.42 14.49
C ASN A 169 0.74 -9.10 14.48
N LYS A 170 1.44 -8.78 13.39
CA LYS A 170 2.29 -7.58 13.29
C LYS A 170 2.42 -7.06 11.87
N ILE A 171 2.87 -5.82 11.78
CA ILE A 171 3.30 -5.17 10.55
C ILE A 171 4.73 -4.67 10.70
N ASP A 172 5.52 -4.72 9.63
CA ASP A 172 6.73 -3.90 9.50
C ASP A 172 6.40 -2.69 8.62
N VAL A 173 6.60 -1.49 9.17
CA VAL A 173 6.63 -0.26 8.39
C VAL A 173 8.04 -0.09 7.84
N ILE A 174 8.18 -0.18 6.53
CA ILE A 174 9.47 -0.18 5.82
C ILE A 174 9.59 1.12 5.02
N ILE A 175 10.49 2.01 5.44
CA ILE A 175 10.89 3.17 4.64
C ILE A 175 12.00 2.72 3.68
N ARG A 176 11.79 2.91 2.38
CA ARG A 176 12.87 2.75 1.40
C ARG A 176 13.74 3.99 1.42
N GLU A 177 15.04 3.74 1.41
CA GLU A 177 16.07 4.77 1.57
C GLU A 177 17.10 4.66 0.44
N TRP A 178 17.65 5.81 0.08
CA TRP A 178 18.81 5.87 -0.81
C TRP A 178 20.11 5.93 0.00
N SER A 179 21.06 5.06 -0.30
CA SER A 179 22.37 5.05 0.36
C SER A 179 23.51 4.80 -0.62
N GLU A 180 24.44 5.77 -0.72
CA GLU A 180 25.65 5.63 -1.53
C GLU A 180 26.64 4.57 -1.00
N GLU A 181 26.38 4.01 0.18
CA GLU A 181 27.21 2.96 0.78
C GLU A 181 26.82 1.56 0.30
N THR A 182 25.67 1.42 -0.36
CA THR A 182 25.16 0.14 -0.88
C THR A 182 25.47 0.02 -2.37
N GLU A 183 25.74 -1.19 -2.86
CA GLU A 183 26.11 -1.42 -4.27
C GLU A 183 25.03 -0.90 -5.24
N ASP A 184 23.76 -1.06 -4.87
CA ASP A 184 22.62 -0.68 -5.69
C ASP A 184 21.98 0.65 -5.28
N GLY A 185 22.49 1.32 -4.25
CA GLY A 185 21.97 2.59 -3.79
C GLY A 185 20.73 2.51 -2.90
N LEU A 186 20.29 1.31 -2.50
CA LEU A 186 19.04 1.09 -1.77
C LEU A 186 19.25 0.49 -0.39
N PHE A 187 18.39 0.87 0.55
CA PHE A 187 18.32 0.31 1.89
C PHE A 187 16.87 0.27 2.41
N SER A 188 16.57 -0.67 3.32
CA SER A 188 15.28 -0.82 3.99
C SER A 188 15.40 -0.47 5.46
N ASN A 189 14.75 0.61 5.88
CA ASN A 189 14.65 0.96 7.29
C ASN A 189 13.30 0.48 7.85
N ARG A 190 13.36 -0.52 8.73
CA ARG A 190 12.18 -1.31 9.18
C ARG A 190 11.78 -0.96 10.60
N THR A 191 10.48 -0.78 10.81
CA THR A 191 9.89 -0.50 12.13
C THR A 191 8.77 -1.51 12.40
N PRO A 192 9.01 -2.52 13.25
CA PRO A 192 7.98 -3.50 13.60
C PRO A 192 6.95 -2.86 14.55
N ILE A 193 5.68 -3.14 14.31
CA ILE A 193 4.54 -2.67 15.12
C ILE A 193 3.58 -3.84 15.30
N ASP A 194 3.21 -4.13 16.56
CA ASP A 194 2.22 -5.16 16.87
C ASP A 194 0.82 -4.71 16.44
N LEU A 195 0.03 -5.65 15.92
CA LEU A 195 -1.41 -5.44 15.70
C LEU A 195 -2.17 -5.40 17.03
N PRO A 196 -3.40 -4.89 17.05
CA PRO A 196 -4.22 -4.86 18.27
C PRO A 196 -4.41 -6.25 18.87
N GLU A 197 -4.62 -6.32 20.18
CA GLU A 197 -4.77 -7.60 20.88
C GLU A 197 -5.91 -8.44 20.27
N GLY A 198 -5.58 -9.68 19.87
CA GLY A 198 -6.52 -10.62 19.26
C GLY A 198 -6.61 -10.55 17.73
N VAL A 199 -5.93 -9.59 17.09
CA VAL A 199 -5.85 -9.48 15.62
C VAL A 199 -4.73 -10.39 15.08
N ASP A 200 -5.08 -11.26 14.13
CA ASP A 200 -4.15 -12.14 13.41
C ASP A 200 -4.54 -12.22 11.94
N LEU A 201 -3.62 -11.83 11.07
CA LEU A 201 -3.81 -11.78 9.62
C LEU A 201 -3.71 -13.14 8.92
N THR A 202 -3.27 -14.20 9.60
CA THR A 202 -2.98 -15.50 8.99
C THR A 202 -4.24 -16.23 8.53
N ASN A 203 -5.30 -16.15 9.34
CA ASN A 203 -6.53 -16.93 9.13
C ASN A 203 -7.80 -16.08 9.20
N ASN A 204 -7.67 -14.76 9.40
CA ASN A 204 -8.81 -13.87 9.50
C ASN A 204 -8.63 -12.70 8.54
N PHE A 205 -9.74 -12.26 7.95
CA PHE A 205 -9.80 -10.96 7.31
C PHE A 205 -9.87 -9.88 8.37
N VAL A 206 -9.01 -8.88 8.21
CA VAL A 206 -8.92 -7.72 9.09
C VAL A 206 -9.11 -6.47 8.26
N ASP A 207 -9.93 -5.55 8.76
CA ASP A 207 -10.15 -4.26 8.13
C ASP A 207 -8.87 -3.42 8.23
N PHE A 208 -8.45 -2.80 7.14
CA PHE A 208 -7.33 -1.87 7.12
C PHE A 208 -7.70 -0.56 6.43
N LEU A 209 -7.04 0.51 6.86
CA LEU A 209 -7.19 1.84 6.29
C LEU A 209 -5.85 2.57 6.30
N VAL A 210 -5.49 3.12 5.16
CA VAL A 210 -4.34 3.99 4.92
C VAL A 210 -4.85 5.33 4.43
N GLU A 211 -4.56 6.41 5.15
CA GLU A 211 -4.96 7.77 4.77
C GLU A 211 -3.72 8.64 4.59
N ASP A 212 -3.52 9.24 3.42
CA ASP A 212 -2.47 10.23 3.15
C ASP A 212 -3.12 11.61 2.97
N ASP A 213 -2.75 12.57 3.81
CA ASP A 213 -3.28 13.94 3.76
C ASP A 213 -2.41 14.94 2.96
N GLY A 214 -1.29 14.48 2.40
CA GLY A 214 -0.28 15.29 1.73
C GLY A 214 0.96 15.62 2.56
N ASN A 215 0.95 15.28 3.85
CA ASN A 215 2.13 15.39 4.72
C ASN A 215 2.25 14.22 5.71
N VAL A 216 1.13 13.57 6.03
CA VAL A 216 1.05 12.48 7.00
C VAL A 216 0.27 11.33 6.40
N ILE A 217 0.84 10.13 6.48
CA ILE A 217 0.16 8.86 6.21
C ILE A 217 -0.26 8.27 7.55
N LYS A 218 -1.53 7.87 7.70
CA LYS A 218 -2.05 7.15 8.86
C LYS A 218 -2.32 5.71 8.48
N VAL A 219 -1.96 4.78 9.35
CA VAL A 219 -2.21 3.35 9.15
C VAL A 219 -3.05 2.81 10.30
N THR A 220 -4.21 2.26 9.96
CA THR A 220 -5.21 1.75 10.90
C THR A 220 -5.53 0.31 10.54
N PHE A 221 -5.61 -0.57 11.54
CA PHE A 221 -6.11 -1.94 11.42
C PHE A 221 -7.19 -2.18 12.48
N ASP A 222 -8.28 -2.84 12.09
CA ASP A 222 -9.45 -3.11 12.94
C ASP A 222 -9.90 -1.88 13.74
N ASN A 223 -10.08 -0.76 13.02
CA ASN A 223 -10.45 0.55 13.58
C ASN A 223 -9.49 1.11 14.65
N THR A 224 -8.28 0.56 14.77
CA THR A 224 -7.24 1.00 15.70
C THR A 224 -6.09 1.63 14.93
N LEU A 225 -5.80 2.90 15.23
CA LEU A 225 -4.63 3.59 14.69
C LEU A 225 -3.36 2.88 15.21
N LEU A 226 -2.50 2.43 14.30
CA LEU A 226 -1.23 1.79 14.67
C LEU A 226 -0.08 2.79 14.64
N CYS A 227 0.00 3.56 13.56
CA CYS A 227 1.08 4.52 13.36
C CYS A 227 0.71 5.67 12.43
N THR A 228 1.54 6.70 12.49
CA THR A 228 1.56 7.78 11.50
C THR A 228 2.96 7.92 10.93
N ILE A 229 3.05 8.22 9.63
CA ILE A 229 4.29 8.49 8.93
C ILE A 229 4.23 9.92 8.42
N GLU A 230 4.95 10.83 9.07
CA GLU A 230 5.13 12.20 8.59
C GLU A 230 6.21 12.21 7.53
N TYR A 231 6.01 12.89 6.40
CA TYR A 231 7.00 13.00 5.34
C TYR A 231 7.16 14.44 4.86
N SER A 232 8.37 14.81 4.47
CA SER A 232 8.71 16.18 4.06
C SER A 232 10.01 16.26 3.27
N GLU A 233 10.49 17.47 3.01
CA GLU A 233 11.71 17.76 2.26
C GLU A 233 11.68 17.23 0.81
N PRO A 234 10.93 17.89 -0.08
CA PRO A 234 10.87 17.48 -1.47
C PRO A 234 12.25 17.64 -2.15
N LYS A 235 12.70 16.57 -2.81
CA LYS A 235 13.95 16.48 -3.54
C LYS A 235 13.73 15.63 -4.78
N GLU A 236 13.95 16.19 -5.97
CA GLU A 236 14.02 15.44 -7.25
C GLU A 236 12.90 14.40 -7.48
N GLY A 237 11.65 14.76 -7.17
CA GLY A 237 10.49 13.87 -7.40
C GLY A 237 10.15 12.93 -6.24
N TYR A 238 10.83 13.07 -5.10
CA TYR A 238 10.57 12.34 -3.86
C TYR A 238 10.59 13.27 -2.63
N TYR A 239 10.22 12.74 -1.48
CA TYR A 239 10.38 13.34 -0.15
C TYR A 239 11.48 12.59 0.59
N SER A 240 12.54 13.31 0.99
CA SER A 240 13.72 12.70 1.62
C SER A 240 13.58 12.46 3.11
N LYS A 241 12.65 13.14 3.77
CA LYS A 241 12.44 12.98 5.21
C LYS A 241 11.18 12.16 5.47
N ALA A 242 11.28 11.15 6.34
CA ALA A 242 10.15 10.37 6.82
C ALA A 242 10.31 10.05 8.32
N VAL A 243 9.24 10.18 9.11
CA VAL A 243 9.24 9.95 10.55
C VAL A 243 8.07 9.04 10.90
N VAL A 244 8.35 7.84 11.39
CA VAL A 244 7.34 6.89 11.87
C VAL A 244 7.07 7.16 13.35
N LYS A 245 5.80 7.34 13.70
CA LYS A 245 5.34 7.52 15.08
C LYS A 245 4.30 6.48 15.45
N ASP A 246 4.28 6.06 16.70
CA ASP A 246 3.19 5.24 17.25
C ASP A 246 1.88 6.03 17.35
N ALA A 247 0.81 5.35 17.79
CA ALA A 247 -0.52 5.93 17.95
C ALA A 247 -0.56 7.08 18.99
N GLU A 248 0.35 7.07 19.97
CA GLU A 248 0.50 8.12 20.97
C GLU A 248 1.33 9.32 20.49
N GLY A 249 1.97 9.21 19.32
CA GLY A 249 2.79 10.24 18.70
C GLY A 249 4.26 10.22 19.09
N ASN A 250 4.75 9.16 19.74
CA ASN A 250 6.17 8.97 20.00
C ASN A 250 6.89 8.53 18.72
N VAL A 251 8.08 9.08 18.48
CA VAL A 251 8.91 8.69 17.33
C VAL A 251 9.47 7.29 17.55
N LEU A 252 9.13 6.38 16.64
CA LEU A 252 9.67 5.03 16.57
C LEU A 252 10.89 4.95 15.66
N ASN A 253 10.88 5.71 14.56
CA ASN A 253 11.95 5.71 13.56
C ASN A 253 11.95 7.00 12.73
N GLU A 254 13.08 7.35 12.16
CA GLU A 254 13.27 8.54 11.33
C GLU A 254 14.30 8.25 10.22
N SER A 255 14.04 8.83 9.06
CA SER A 255 14.89 8.77 7.87
C SER A 255 15.06 10.17 7.28
N GLU A 256 16.28 10.49 6.84
CA GLU A 256 16.64 11.74 6.13
C GLU A 256 17.02 11.50 4.67
N VAL A 257 16.94 10.23 4.23
CA VAL A 257 17.28 9.78 2.87
C VAL A 257 16.19 8.89 2.29
N ALA A 258 14.95 9.08 2.73
CA ALA A 258 13.79 8.36 2.26
C ALA A 258 13.51 8.62 0.77
N THR A 259 12.83 7.70 0.12
CA THR A 259 12.51 7.78 -1.31
C THR A 259 11.00 7.74 -1.57
N LEU A 260 10.20 8.43 -0.74
CA LEU A 260 8.74 8.50 -0.91
C LEU A 260 8.38 9.37 -2.13
N CYS A 261 7.75 8.80 -3.15
CA CYS A 261 7.50 9.52 -4.41
C CYS A 261 6.52 10.68 -4.26
N ALA A 262 6.78 11.77 -4.98
CA ALA A 262 5.84 12.88 -5.13
C ALA A 262 4.63 12.49 -5.99
N ASP A 263 3.57 13.27 -5.94
CA ASP A 263 2.25 12.97 -6.53
C ASP A 263 2.23 12.63 -8.04
N ASP A 264 3.17 13.15 -8.81
CA ASP A 264 3.30 12.85 -10.24
C ASP A 264 3.79 11.42 -10.48
N GLU A 265 4.74 10.97 -9.67
CA GLU A 265 5.38 9.65 -9.76
C GLU A 265 4.83 8.63 -8.74
N ALA A 266 3.93 9.01 -7.83
CA ALA A 266 3.41 8.12 -6.80
C ALA A 266 2.46 7.05 -7.35
N ALA A 267 2.61 5.83 -6.84
CA ALA A 267 1.80 4.65 -7.10
C ALA A 267 1.48 3.91 -5.80
N ILE A 268 0.45 3.07 -5.86
CA ILE A 268 0.13 2.07 -4.84
C ILE A 268 0.38 0.70 -5.47
N ALA A 269 0.83 -0.25 -4.66
CA ALA A 269 0.94 -1.61 -5.14
C ALA A 269 0.77 -2.68 -4.07
N PHE A 270 0.47 -3.89 -4.52
CA PHE A 270 0.33 -5.07 -3.69
C PHE A 270 1.21 -6.19 -4.22
N ALA A 271 1.95 -6.82 -3.31
CA ALA A 271 2.75 -8.01 -3.58
C ALA A 271 2.50 -9.07 -2.51
N ASN A 272 2.68 -10.33 -2.85
CA ASN A 272 2.76 -11.40 -1.86
C ASN A 272 4.04 -12.21 -2.05
N ARG A 273 4.79 -12.40 -0.96
CA ARG A 273 6.01 -13.22 -0.92
C ARG A 273 5.83 -14.49 -0.09
N ALA A 274 4.67 -14.68 0.53
CA ALA A 274 4.32 -15.94 1.16
C ALA A 274 4.06 -16.99 0.07
N GLY A 275 5.05 -17.86 -0.14
CA GLY A 275 4.82 -19.08 -0.88
C GLY A 275 3.84 -19.96 -0.12
N ILE A 276 2.86 -20.52 -0.82
CA ILE A 276 2.09 -21.68 -0.35
C ILE A 276 2.55 -22.90 -1.15
#